data_AF-A0A7X9JM54-F1
#
_entry.id   AF-A0A7X9JM54-F1
#
_cell.length_a   1.000
_cell.length_b   1.000
_cell.length_c   1.000
_cell.angle_alpha   90.00
_cell.angle_beta   90.00
_cell.angle_gamma   90.00
#
_symmetry.space_group_name_H-M   'P 1'
#
loop_
_entity.id
_entity.type
_entity.pdbx_description
1 polymer ?
#
loop_
_entity_poly.entity_id
_entity_poly.type
_entity_poly.pdbx_seq_one_letter_code
_entity_poly.pdbx_strand_id
1 'polypeptide(L)'
;MALMVCSVTYAGNYVLGVNQIDRFLKAIEKGTGDDVPTLPMTTDAGTGQLTINTDYDQWKNLPGLSFTAESFVPTYYAGTSADNGSKWYGITGINYANKGYNQIAGTQIQFVQISTVSFDYSATPEGYSSLENYWDRNDLSWLETIDLSGNNLNDIVIDGGPYNTMPLKTVNLSNNPNLTSLSIVRCTQLETVDLTGSGITPEAFEKIEADILASSPSANIIYTPNAVKTIEANNPIVTVQGKNIVIKNKNINDLVFIFDVSGRKMIETSDNLINASSLGKGVFVVKINNFVRKIGL
;
A
#
# COMPACT_ATOMS: atom_id res chain seq x y z
N MET A 1 35.35 1.42 0.43
CA MET A 1 34.94 2.50 1.35
C MET A 1 35.10 3.80 0.59
N ALA A 2 34.01 4.31 0.02
CA ALA A 2 34.05 5.46 -0.87
C ALA A 2 33.66 6.70 -0.08
N LEU A 3 34.59 7.66 0.06
CA LEU A 3 34.22 9.03 0.38
C LEU A 3 33.46 9.58 -0.83
N MET A 4 32.17 9.90 -0.65
CA MET A 4 31.47 10.80 -1.56
C MET A 4 32.08 12.18 -1.41
N VAL A 5 32.82 12.64 -2.42
CA VAL A 5 33.19 14.04 -2.57
C VAL A 5 32.51 14.52 -3.84
N CYS A 6 31.30 15.06 -3.67
CA CYS A 6 30.58 15.70 -4.76
C CYS A 6 31.09 17.14 -4.89
N SER A 7 31.78 17.46 -5.98
CA SER A 7 32.06 18.84 -6.36
C SER A 7 30.77 19.47 -6.87
N VAL A 8 30.11 20.27 -6.02
CA VAL A 8 28.86 20.94 -6.35
C VAL A 8 29.16 22.13 -7.26
N THR A 9 28.72 22.08 -8.52
CA THR A 9 28.50 23.27 -9.35
C THR A 9 27.32 24.04 -8.75
N TYR A 10 27.57 25.26 -8.28
CA TYR A 10 26.71 26.03 -7.36
C TYR A 10 25.41 26.62 -7.96
N ALA A 11 24.96 26.17 -9.14
CA ALA A 11 23.65 26.51 -9.71
C ALA A 11 23.02 25.28 -10.37
N GLY A 12 21.77 24.98 -10.05
CA GLY A 12 21.05 23.81 -10.59
C GLY A 12 19.62 23.68 -10.07
N ASN A 13 18.82 22.83 -10.72
CA ASN A 13 17.47 22.49 -10.29
C ASN A 13 17.48 21.10 -9.64
N TYR A 14 17.01 20.95 -8.41
CA TYR A 14 17.17 19.71 -7.64
C TYR A 14 15.86 19.21 -7.03
N VAL A 15 15.72 17.88 -6.94
CA VAL A 15 14.59 17.21 -6.28
C VAL A 15 14.98 16.70 -4.90
N LEU A 16 14.10 16.94 -3.92
CA LEU A 16 14.22 16.41 -2.56
C LEU A 16 13.50 15.06 -2.42
N GLY A 17 14.00 14.20 -1.53
CA GLY A 17 13.34 12.93 -1.19
C GLY A 17 13.57 11.79 -2.20
N VAL A 18 14.52 11.92 -3.12
CA VAL A 18 14.75 10.95 -4.20
C VAL A 18 15.03 9.52 -3.72
N ASN A 19 15.62 9.32 -2.53
CA ASN A 19 15.90 7.99 -1.97
C ASN A 19 14.62 7.29 -1.50
N GLN A 20 13.56 8.03 -1.19
CA GLN A 20 12.26 7.46 -0.84
C GLN A 20 11.66 6.77 -2.07
N ILE A 21 11.76 7.42 -3.24
CA ILE A 21 11.31 6.86 -4.51
C ILE A 21 12.20 5.69 -4.93
N ASP A 22 13.52 5.78 -4.75
CA ASP A 22 14.42 4.67 -5.05
C ASP A 22 14.11 3.41 -4.26
N ARG A 23 13.92 3.54 -2.94
CA ARG A 23 13.54 2.41 -2.09
C ARG A 23 12.18 1.83 -2.49
N PHE A 24 11.20 2.67 -2.80
CA PHE A 24 9.90 2.22 -3.30
C PHE A 24 10.02 1.44 -4.61
N LEU A 25 10.68 2.00 -5.63
CA LEU A 25 10.81 1.34 -6.94
C LEU A 25 11.62 0.04 -6.87
N LYS A 26 12.57 -0.08 -5.94
CA LYS A 26 13.31 -1.32 -5.67
C LYS A 26 12.53 -2.36 -4.87
N ALA A 27 11.43 -1.98 -4.23
CA ALA A 27 10.54 -2.88 -3.49
C ALA A 27 9.41 -3.45 -4.36
N ILE A 28 9.31 -3.02 -5.61
CA ILE A 28 8.27 -3.47 -6.55
C ILE A 28 8.88 -4.10 -7.80
N GLU A 29 8.12 -4.99 -8.40
CA GLU A 29 8.42 -5.60 -9.69
C GLU A 29 7.18 -5.58 -10.58
N LYS A 30 7.40 -5.79 -11.88
CA LYS A 30 6.31 -5.92 -12.85
C LYS A 30 5.44 -7.13 -12.47
N GLY A 31 4.14 -6.89 -12.28
CA GLY A 31 3.13 -7.93 -12.23
C GLY A 31 2.44 -8.08 -13.57
N THR A 32 1.15 -7.73 -13.62
CA THR A 32 0.30 -7.88 -14.81
C THR A 32 0.20 -6.63 -15.68
N GLY A 33 0.73 -5.49 -15.21
CA GLY A 33 0.58 -4.19 -15.87
C GLY A 33 1.88 -3.63 -16.43
N ASP A 34 2.16 -2.38 -16.07
CA ASP A 34 3.23 -1.55 -16.65
C ASP A 34 4.62 -2.05 -16.22
N ASP A 35 5.65 -1.66 -16.98
CA ASP A 35 7.04 -1.82 -16.55
C ASP A 35 7.37 -0.84 -15.42
N VAL A 36 8.13 -1.30 -14.41
CA VAL A 36 8.59 -0.42 -13.32
C VAL A 36 9.54 0.65 -13.91
N PRO A 37 9.30 1.94 -13.65
CA PRO A 37 10.16 3.00 -14.17
C PRO A 37 11.59 2.86 -13.69
N THR A 38 12.53 3.17 -14.58
CA THR A 38 13.94 3.28 -14.21
C THR A 38 14.22 4.68 -13.71
N LEU A 39 14.92 4.80 -12.58
CA LEU A 39 15.34 6.10 -12.06
C LEU A 39 16.33 6.79 -13.00
N PRO A 40 16.32 8.13 -13.04
CA PRO A 40 17.37 8.87 -13.72
C PRO A 40 18.69 8.70 -12.97
N MET A 41 19.67 8.08 -13.63
CA MET A 41 21.02 7.88 -13.09
C MET A 41 22.01 8.85 -13.76
N THR A 42 23.07 9.21 -13.05
CA THR A 42 24.20 9.98 -13.57
C THR A 42 25.51 9.40 -13.03
N THR A 43 26.64 9.86 -13.57
CA THR A 43 27.97 9.48 -13.07
C THR A 43 28.49 10.61 -12.19
N ASP A 44 28.86 10.28 -10.95
CA ASP A 44 29.50 11.21 -10.03
C ASP A 44 30.86 11.65 -10.58
N ALA A 45 31.07 12.96 -10.72
CA ALA A 45 32.26 13.52 -11.37
C ALA A 45 33.55 13.30 -10.56
N GLY A 46 33.46 13.13 -9.24
CA GLY A 46 34.62 12.95 -8.37
C GLY A 46 35.07 11.49 -8.28
N THR A 47 34.13 10.55 -8.33
CA THR A 47 34.37 9.12 -8.07
C THR A 47 34.19 8.23 -9.30
N GLY A 48 33.53 8.72 -10.35
CA GLY A 48 33.19 7.94 -11.55
C GLY A 48 32.11 6.88 -11.30
N GLN A 49 31.49 6.85 -10.11
CA GLN A 49 30.46 5.87 -9.76
C GLN A 49 29.08 6.32 -10.23
N LEU A 50 28.21 5.34 -10.53
CA LEU A 50 26.81 5.61 -10.86
C LEU A 50 26.06 6.05 -9.59
N THR A 51 25.37 7.18 -9.67
CA THR A 51 24.57 7.74 -8.58
C THR A 51 23.21 8.21 -9.11
N ILE A 52 22.24 8.38 -8.21
CA ILE A 52 20.93 8.94 -8.56
C ILE A 52 21.14 10.40 -8.99
N ASN A 53 20.73 10.70 -10.23
CA ASN A 53 20.68 12.07 -10.73
C ASN A 53 19.62 12.83 -9.94
N THR A 54 19.91 14.01 -9.41
CA THR A 54 18.92 14.84 -8.68
C THR A 54 18.33 15.96 -9.51
N ASP A 55 18.72 16.09 -10.78
CA ASP A 55 18.26 17.15 -11.67
C ASP A 55 16.74 17.07 -11.91
N TYR A 56 16.04 18.14 -11.52
CA TYR A 56 14.59 18.26 -11.70
C TYR A 56 14.13 18.04 -13.14
N ASP A 57 14.92 18.44 -14.14
CA ASP A 57 14.53 18.28 -15.54
C ASP A 57 14.47 16.81 -15.98
N GLN A 58 15.17 15.93 -15.28
CA GLN A 58 15.06 14.48 -15.46
C GLN A 58 13.87 13.91 -14.69
N TRP A 59 13.67 14.37 -13.45
CA TRP A 59 12.62 13.85 -12.55
C TRP A 59 11.21 14.29 -12.92
N LYS A 60 11.02 15.50 -13.47
CA LYS A 60 9.69 16.01 -13.87
C LYS A 60 9.00 15.14 -14.92
N ASN A 61 9.76 14.30 -15.62
CA ASN A 61 9.27 13.36 -16.62
C ASN A 61 9.12 11.93 -16.08
N LEU A 62 9.59 11.64 -14.86
CA LEU A 62 9.40 10.33 -14.24
C LEU A 62 7.90 10.16 -13.93
N PRO A 63 7.24 9.11 -14.43
CA PRO A 63 5.79 8.98 -14.30
C PRO A 63 5.39 8.79 -12.85
N GLY A 64 4.19 9.28 -12.52
CA GLY A 64 3.61 9.06 -11.19
C GLY A 64 4.14 9.97 -10.10
N LEU A 65 4.93 11.00 -10.41
CA LEU A 65 5.36 12.00 -9.43
C LEU A 65 4.77 13.37 -9.73
N SER A 66 4.46 14.11 -8.67
CA SER A 66 4.13 15.54 -8.72
C SER A 66 5.07 16.30 -7.80
N PHE A 67 5.31 17.57 -8.12
CA PHE A 67 6.29 18.41 -7.43
C PHE A 67 5.68 19.76 -7.03
N THR A 68 6.38 20.50 -6.17
CA THR A 68 6.01 21.88 -5.83
C THR A 68 5.93 22.75 -7.09
N ALA A 69 4.91 23.62 -7.15
CA ALA A 69 4.68 24.47 -8.32
C ALA A 69 5.77 25.55 -8.51
N GLU A 70 6.35 26.00 -7.40
CA GLU A 70 7.45 26.95 -7.37
C GLU A 70 8.67 26.31 -6.72
N SER A 71 9.85 26.78 -7.12
CA SER A 71 11.10 26.43 -6.46
C SER A 71 11.24 27.15 -5.13
N PHE A 72 11.86 26.51 -4.16
CA PHE A 72 12.15 27.11 -2.85
C PHE A 72 13.58 26.79 -2.41
N VAL A 73 13.94 27.25 -1.22
CA VAL A 73 15.19 26.91 -0.53
C VAL A 73 14.81 26.23 0.78
N PRO A 74 15.19 24.95 1.00
CA PRO A 74 14.93 24.26 2.25
C PRO A 74 15.53 25.03 3.43
N THR A 75 14.87 24.98 4.59
CA THR A 75 15.29 25.73 5.78
C THR A 75 16.71 25.39 6.23
N TYR A 76 17.13 24.13 6.07
CA TYR A 76 18.49 23.68 6.38
C TYR A 76 19.56 24.14 5.37
N TYR A 77 19.16 24.70 4.23
CA TYR A 77 20.06 25.35 3.28
C TYR A 77 19.99 26.89 3.32
N ALA A 78 19.04 27.47 4.06
CA ALA A 78 18.86 28.91 4.15
C ALA A 78 20.13 29.60 4.70
N GLY A 79 20.67 30.57 3.95
CA GLY A 79 21.88 31.30 4.34
C GLY A 79 23.19 30.52 4.19
N THR A 80 23.16 29.35 3.53
CA THR A 80 24.36 28.58 3.15
C THR A 80 24.78 28.90 1.72
N SER A 81 25.99 28.51 1.31
CA SER A 81 26.45 28.69 -0.07
C SER A 81 25.64 27.87 -1.09
N ALA A 82 24.88 26.86 -0.65
CA ALA A 82 23.97 26.09 -1.50
C ALA A 82 22.73 26.91 -1.95
N ASP A 83 22.49 28.07 -1.33
CA ASP A 83 21.45 29.07 -1.65
C ASP A 83 21.80 29.93 -2.89
N ASN A 84 23.01 29.82 -3.44
CA ASN A 84 23.51 30.74 -4.47
C ASN A 84 22.99 30.47 -5.89
N GLY A 85 21.67 30.48 -6.08
CA GLY A 85 21.00 30.30 -7.37
C GLY A 85 20.50 28.86 -7.64
N SER A 86 20.59 27.97 -6.65
CA SER A 86 19.94 26.66 -6.70
C SER A 86 18.43 26.77 -6.57
N LYS A 87 17.70 25.89 -7.25
CA LYS A 87 16.24 25.78 -7.19
C LYS A 87 15.85 24.39 -6.70
N TRP A 88 15.12 24.31 -5.60
CA TRP A 88 14.70 23.02 -5.03
C TRP A 88 13.22 22.78 -5.26
N TYR A 89 12.88 21.51 -5.50
CA TYR A 89 11.53 21.04 -5.71
C TYR A 89 11.25 19.85 -4.78
N GLY A 90 10.18 19.95 -4.00
CA GLY A 90 9.72 18.87 -3.14
C GLY A 90 8.74 17.97 -3.89
N ILE A 91 8.74 16.66 -3.59
CA ILE A 91 7.72 15.74 -4.10
C ILE A 91 6.42 16.00 -3.34
N THR A 92 5.36 16.33 -4.06
CA THR A 92 4.03 16.61 -3.50
C THR A 92 3.06 15.45 -3.64
N GLY A 93 3.29 14.57 -4.61
CA GLY A 93 2.44 13.43 -4.85
C GLY A 93 3.18 12.25 -5.44
N ILE A 94 2.78 11.05 -5.00
CA ILE A 94 3.23 9.76 -5.52
C ILE A 94 1.98 9.02 -5.99
N ASN A 95 1.85 8.78 -7.29
CA ASN A 95 0.71 8.11 -7.91
C ASN A 95 1.19 7.00 -8.85
N TYR A 96 1.13 5.78 -8.35
CA TYR A 96 1.35 4.55 -9.09
C TYR A 96 0.10 3.67 -9.05
N ALA A 97 -1.08 4.28 -9.14
CA ALA A 97 -2.35 3.58 -9.18
C ALA A 97 -2.50 2.72 -10.45
N ASN A 98 -3.11 1.54 -10.30
CA ASN A 98 -3.49 0.62 -11.36
C ASN A 98 -2.34 0.24 -12.31
N LYS A 99 -1.12 0.16 -11.76
CA LYS A 99 0.05 -0.21 -12.53
C LYS A 99 0.26 -1.73 -12.60
N GLY A 100 -0.50 -2.49 -11.81
CA GLY A 100 -0.39 -3.94 -11.76
C GLY A 100 0.96 -4.41 -11.23
N TYR A 101 1.59 -3.62 -10.34
CA TYR A 101 2.85 -3.97 -9.71
C TYR A 101 2.66 -5.00 -8.61
N ASN A 102 3.66 -5.87 -8.46
CA ASN A 102 3.78 -6.75 -7.29
C ASN A 102 4.84 -6.17 -6.34
N GLN A 103 4.62 -6.29 -5.04
CA GLN A 103 5.71 -6.07 -4.08
C GLN A 103 6.65 -7.29 -4.06
N ILE A 104 7.95 -7.05 -4.16
CA ILE A 104 8.97 -8.08 -4.15
C ILE A 104 8.99 -8.75 -2.76
N ALA A 105 9.02 -10.08 -2.73
CA ALA A 105 9.00 -10.84 -1.49
C ALA A 105 10.16 -10.45 -0.55
N GLY A 106 9.85 -10.24 0.72
CA GLY A 106 10.83 -9.87 1.76
C GLY A 106 11.25 -8.39 1.75
N THR A 107 10.65 -7.55 0.91
CA THR A 107 10.81 -6.10 0.94
C THR A 107 9.67 -5.44 1.69
N GLN A 108 9.90 -4.26 2.26
CA GLN A 108 8.86 -3.40 2.85
C GLN A 108 8.88 -2.06 2.12
N ILE A 109 7.70 -1.57 1.73
CA ILE A 109 7.55 -0.23 1.16
C ILE A 109 7.48 0.77 2.32
N GLN A 110 8.32 1.80 2.28
CA GLN A 110 8.42 2.78 3.36
C GLN A 110 8.44 4.21 2.81
N PHE A 111 7.59 5.06 3.38
CA PHE A 111 7.63 6.52 3.21
C PHE A 111 7.76 7.16 4.60
N VAL A 112 8.99 7.51 4.97
CA VAL A 112 9.31 7.97 6.33
C VAL A 112 9.92 9.36 6.26
N GLN A 113 9.24 10.33 6.88
CA GLN A 113 9.82 11.65 7.11
C GLN A 113 10.85 11.57 8.23
N ILE A 114 12.05 12.02 7.89
CA ILE A 114 13.16 12.10 8.82
C ILE A 114 13.13 13.44 9.59
N SER A 115 13.91 13.53 10.66
CA SER A 115 14.19 14.85 11.26
C SER A 115 15.10 15.64 10.33
N THR A 116 14.80 16.92 10.14
CA THR A 116 15.68 17.90 9.49
C THR A 116 16.31 18.85 10.53
N VAL A 117 16.35 18.44 11.80
CA VAL A 117 16.93 19.19 12.92
C VAL A 117 18.26 18.56 13.32
N SER A 118 19.34 19.34 13.28
CA SER A 118 20.70 18.83 13.51
C SER A 118 20.89 18.17 14.88
N PHE A 119 20.25 18.69 15.93
CA PHE A 119 20.39 18.19 17.30
C PHE A 119 19.88 16.75 17.50
N ASP A 120 19.02 16.24 16.61
CA ASP A 120 18.54 14.85 16.69
C ASP A 120 19.57 13.82 16.20
N TYR A 121 20.67 14.29 15.61
CA TYR A 121 21.71 13.44 15.05
C TYR A 121 22.97 13.54 15.89
N SER A 122 23.39 12.42 16.48
CA SER A 122 24.68 12.32 17.17
C SER A 122 25.87 12.28 16.20
N ALA A 123 25.63 11.92 14.95
CA ALA A 123 26.58 11.93 13.83
C ALA A 123 25.81 11.93 12.49
N THR A 124 26.50 12.26 11.40
CA THR A 124 25.95 12.07 10.05
C THR A 124 25.65 10.58 9.81
N PRO A 125 24.46 10.23 9.29
CA PRO A 125 24.14 8.84 8.96
C PRO A 125 25.15 8.19 8.01
N GLU A 126 25.37 6.89 8.19
CA GLU A 126 26.30 6.11 7.37
C GLU A 126 25.96 6.22 5.88
N GLY A 127 26.98 6.42 5.04
CA GLY A 127 26.83 6.56 3.60
C GLY A 127 26.60 7.99 3.10
N TYR A 128 26.52 8.99 3.98
CA TYR A 128 26.33 10.40 3.62
C TYR A 128 27.53 11.26 4.05
N SER A 129 27.81 12.30 3.27
CA SER A 129 28.94 13.21 3.52
C SER A 129 28.64 14.33 4.50
N SER A 130 27.36 14.70 4.66
CA SER A 130 26.88 15.71 5.60
C SER A 130 25.42 15.45 5.98
N LEU A 131 24.91 16.15 7.00
CA LEU A 131 23.50 16.05 7.37
C LEU A 131 22.60 16.64 6.29
N GLU A 132 23.00 17.73 5.65
CA GLU A 132 22.24 18.35 4.56
C GLU A 132 22.12 17.42 3.36
N ASN A 133 23.19 16.68 3.03
CA ASN A 133 23.13 15.64 2.01
C ASN A 133 22.25 14.44 2.42
N TYR A 134 22.20 14.11 3.70
CA TYR A 134 21.25 13.11 4.18
C TYR A 134 19.80 13.62 4.09
N TRP A 135 19.56 14.87 4.49
CA TRP A 135 18.25 15.51 4.47
C TRP A 135 17.73 15.62 3.05
N ASP A 136 18.51 16.18 2.12
CA ASP A 136 18.06 16.43 0.75
C ASP A 136 17.59 15.14 0.04
N ARG A 137 18.23 14.00 0.30
CA ARG A 137 17.87 12.73 -0.30
C ARG A 137 16.60 12.11 0.26
N ASN A 138 16.19 12.47 1.47
CA ASN A 138 15.19 11.72 2.24
C ASN A 138 14.00 12.56 2.71
N ASP A 139 14.06 13.88 2.58
CA ASP A 139 13.04 14.82 3.04
C ASP A 139 11.74 14.74 2.22
N LEU A 140 10.62 14.52 2.93
CA LEU A 140 9.26 14.41 2.44
C LEU A 140 8.36 15.52 2.99
N SER A 141 8.92 16.66 3.45
CA SER A 141 8.17 17.77 4.05
C SER A 141 7.18 18.48 3.12
N TRP A 142 6.99 17.99 1.89
CA TRP A 142 6.01 18.48 0.93
C TRP A 142 5.04 17.39 0.44
N LEU A 143 5.20 16.14 0.87
CA LEU A 143 4.40 15.03 0.38
C LEU A 143 2.96 15.12 0.91
N GLU A 144 2.01 15.38 0.02
CA GLU A 144 0.60 15.54 0.36
C GLU A 144 -0.24 14.31 0.00
N THR A 145 0.17 13.55 -1.03
CA THR A 145 -0.65 12.46 -1.57
C THR A 145 0.17 11.22 -1.91
N ILE A 146 -0.35 10.06 -1.53
CA ILE A 146 0.13 8.75 -1.96
C ILE A 146 -1.06 7.97 -2.53
N ASP A 147 -0.98 7.54 -3.78
CA ASP A 147 -1.92 6.63 -4.41
C ASP A 147 -1.17 5.44 -5.01
N LEU A 148 -1.32 4.29 -4.37
CA LEU A 148 -0.77 3.00 -4.80
C LEU A 148 -1.89 1.98 -5.05
N SER A 149 -3.11 2.46 -5.33
CA SER A 149 -4.27 1.59 -5.50
C SER A 149 -4.16 0.65 -6.70
N GLY A 150 -4.91 -0.46 -6.70
CA GLY A 150 -5.00 -1.37 -7.85
C GLY A 150 -3.69 -2.09 -8.18
N ASN A 151 -2.84 -2.31 -7.18
CA ASN A 151 -1.62 -3.10 -7.29
C ASN A 151 -1.72 -4.37 -6.44
N ASN A 152 -0.62 -5.08 -6.30
CA ASN A 152 -0.52 -6.28 -5.48
C ASN A 152 0.58 -6.12 -4.42
N LEU A 153 0.42 -5.10 -3.58
CA LEU A 153 1.33 -4.78 -2.48
C LEU A 153 0.92 -5.52 -1.21
N ASN A 154 1.85 -5.73 -0.28
CA ASN A 154 1.64 -6.58 0.90
C ASN A 154 2.04 -5.97 2.27
N ASP A 155 3.08 -5.13 2.33
CA ASP A 155 3.59 -4.53 3.56
C ASP A 155 4.06 -3.10 3.34
N ILE A 156 3.37 -2.14 3.97
CA ILE A 156 3.58 -0.71 3.77
C ILE A 156 3.68 0.02 5.12
N VAL A 157 4.68 0.89 5.25
CA VAL A 157 4.86 1.80 6.39
C VAL A 157 4.88 3.25 5.91
N ILE A 158 4.07 4.08 6.53
CA ILE A 158 4.02 5.53 6.33
C ILE A 158 4.18 6.20 7.68
N ASP A 159 5.16 7.10 7.78
CA ASP A 159 5.54 7.72 9.03
C ASP A 159 5.86 9.20 8.81
N GLY A 160 5.03 10.08 9.38
CA GLY A 160 5.16 11.53 9.23
C GLY A 160 6.31 12.16 10.04
N GLY A 161 7.09 11.33 10.75
CA GLY A 161 8.33 11.75 11.39
C GLY A 161 8.13 12.47 12.74
N PRO A 162 9.22 12.77 13.47
CA PRO A 162 9.15 13.21 14.86
C PRO A 162 8.53 14.61 15.07
N TYR A 163 8.53 15.46 14.05
CA TYR A 163 7.99 16.82 14.11
C TYR A 163 6.73 17.02 13.29
N ASN A 164 6.13 15.94 12.77
CA ASN A 164 4.92 15.98 11.95
C ASN A 164 5.00 16.96 10.78
N THR A 165 6.17 17.05 10.13
CA THR A 165 6.41 17.99 9.03
C THR A 165 5.94 17.46 7.68
N MET A 166 5.60 16.17 7.56
CA MET A 166 5.00 15.61 6.34
C MET A 166 3.53 16.03 6.25
N PRO A 167 3.12 16.86 5.27
CA PRO A 167 1.76 17.37 5.16
C PRO A 167 0.84 16.38 4.44
N LEU A 168 0.97 15.08 4.73
CA LEU A 168 0.26 14.00 4.03
C LEU A 168 -1.24 14.06 4.34
N LYS A 169 -2.05 14.29 3.30
CA LYS A 169 -3.51 14.44 3.37
C LYS A 169 -4.24 13.20 2.88
N THR A 170 -3.72 12.54 1.85
CA THR A 170 -4.42 11.42 1.20
C THR A 170 -3.53 10.21 1.02
N VAL A 171 -4.03 9.06 1.46
CA VAL A 171 -3.42 7.74 1.22
C VAL A 171 -4.47 6.82 0.59
N ASN A 172 -4.26 6.45 -0.67
CA ASN A 172 -5.11 5.48 -1.36
C ASN A 172 -4.34 4.19 -1.60
N LEU A 173 -4.71 3.14 -0.86
CA LEU A 173 -4.16 1.79 -0.96
C LEU A 173 -5.24 0.78 -1.39
N SER A 174 -6.36 1.28 -1.90
CA SER A 174 -7.48 0.43 -2.31
C SER A 174 -7.07 -0.60 -3.38
N ASN A 175 -7.80 -1.71 -3.45
CA ASN A 175 -7.60 -2.78 -4.41
C ASN A 175 -6.16 -3.35 -4.40
N ASN A 176 -5.55 -3.43 -3.21
CA ASN A 176 -4.34 -4.22 -2.95
C ASN A 176 -4.72 -5.52 -2.21
N PRO A 177 -5.16 -6.58 -2.89
CA PRO A 177 -5.78 -7.76 -2.26
C PRO A 177 -4.87 -8.51 -1.28
N ASN A 178 -3.55 -8.39 -1.44
CA ASN A 178 -2.57 -9.03 -0.57
C ASN A 178 -1.95 -8.07 0.45
N LEU A 179 -2.45 -6.84 0.57
CA LEU A 179 -2.02 -5.90 1.61
C LEU A 179 -2.53 -6.39 2.95
N THR A 180 -1.65 -6.99 3.75
CA THR A 180 -1.98 -7.59 5.04
C THR A 180 -1.32 -6.87 6.21
N SER A 181 -0.28 -6.07 5.94
CA SER A 181 0.47 -5.29 6.92
C SER A 181 0.47 -3.82 6.52
N LEU A 182 0.02 -2.95 7.42
CA LEU A 182 0.02 -1.51 7.21
C LEU A 182 0.30 -0.80 8.54
N SER A 183 1.14 0.23 8.48
CA SER A 183 1.34 1.18 9.57
C SER A 183 1.30 2.60 9.00
N ILE A 184 0.41 3.44 9.54
CA ILE A 184 0.36 4.87 9.23
C ILE A 184 0.37 5.63 10.56
N VAL A 185 1.46 6.33 10.84
CA VAL A 185 1.68 7.01 12.12
C VAL A 185 2.23 8.41 11.91
N ARG A 186 2.01 9.30 12.90
CA ARG A 186 2.56 10.67 12.93
C ARG A 186 2.22 11.52 11.70
N CYS A 187 1.18 11.15 10.96
CA CYS A 187 0.63 11.93 9.87
C CYS A 187 -0.52 12.75 10.44
N THR A 188 -0.28 14.00 10.83
CA THR A 188 -1.25 14.83 11.59
C THR A 188 -2.24 15.61 10.72
N GLN A 189 -2.02 15.62 9.40
CA GLN A 189 -2.85 16.32 8.42
C GLN A 189 -3.64 15.34 7.55
N LEU A 190 -3.75 14.08 7.97
CA LEU A 190 -4.37 13.04 7.16
C LEU A 190 -5.89 13.25 7.12
N GLU A 191 -6.42 13.42 5.91
CA GLU A 191 -7.83 13.68 5.67
C GLU A 191 -8.55 12.42 5.19
N THR A 192 -7.90 11.59 4.36
CA THR A 192 -8.52 10.40 3.78
C THR A 192 -7.54 9.24 3.65
N VAL A 193 -7.98 8.06 4.09
CA VAL A 193 -7.30 6.79 3.88
C VAL A 193 -8.28 5.80 3.25
N ASP A 194 -7.95 5.25 2.08
CA ASP A 194 -8.77 4.24 1.41
C ASP A 194 -8.06 2.88 1.41
N LEU A 195 -8.67 1.92 2.12
CA LEU A 195 -8.23 0.53 2.29
C LEU A 195 -9.24 -0.47 1.70
N THR A 196 -10.19 -0.02 0.88
CA THR A 196 -11.18 -0.89 0.24
C THR A 196 -10.51 -1.95 -0.62
N GLY A 197 -10.97 -3.21 -0.57
CA GLY A 197 -10.37 -4.28 -1.36
C GLY A 197 -8.94 -4.66 -0.94
N SER A 198 -8.51 -4.27 0.27
CA SER A 198 -7.27 -4.76 0.88
C SER A 198 -7.43 -6.15 1.54
N GLY A 199 -6.31 -6.84 1.74
CA GLY A 199 -6.24 -8.11 2.49
C GLY A 199 -6.19 -7.96 4.01
N ILE A 200 -6.32 -6.73 4.52
CA ILE A 200 -6.31 -6.42 5.96
C ILE A 200 -7.53 -7.09 6.60
N THR A 201 -7.32 -7.81 7.70
CA THR A 201 -8.44 -8.44 8.43
C THR A 201 -9.17 -7.39 9.27
N PRO A 202 -10.45 -7.61 9.63
CA PRO A 202 -11.17 -6.71 10.53
C PRO A 202 -10.42 -6.42 11.83
N GLU A 203 -9.78 -7.43 12.43
CA GLU A 203 -9.02 -7.27 13.67
C GLU A 203 -7.75 -6.43 13.49
N ALA A 204 -7.04 -6.60 12.37
CA ALA A 204 -5.90 -5.77 12.03
C ALA A 204 -6.32 -4.33 11.73
N PHE A 205 -7.46 -4.15 11.06
CA PHE A 205 -8.03 -2.85 10.75
C PHE A 205 -8.33 -2.03 12.02
N GLU A 206 -8.93 -2.61 13.06
CA GLU A 206 -9.19 -1.90 14.32
C GLU A 206 -7.93 -1.26 14.92
N LYS A 207 -6.79 -1.97 14.84
CA LYS A 207 -5.52 -1.44 15.31
C LYS A 207 -4.98 -0.31 14.41
N ILE A 208 -5.02 -0.52 13.09
CA ILE A 208 -4.58 0.47 12.11
C ILE A 208 -5.41 1.75 12.22
N GLU A 209 -6.73 1.63 12.37
CA GLU A 209 -7.66 2.73 12.57
C GLU A 209 -7.30 3.51 13.84
N ALA A 210 -7.09 2.82 14.96
CA ALA A 210 -6.69 3.46 16.21
C ALA A 210 -5.36 4.23 16.09
N ASP A 211 -4.36 3.66 15.43
CA ASP A 211 -3.05 4.30 15.23
C ASP A 211 -3.16 5.55 14.33
N ILE A 212 -3.96 5.48 13.26
CA ILE A 212 -4.24 6.64 12.39
C ILE A 212 -4.93 7.75 13.19
N LEU A 213 -6.05 7.41 13.87
CA LEU A 213 -6.87 8.39 14.59
C LEU A 213 -6.15 8.99 15.80
N ALA A 214 -5.14 8.31 16.36
CA ALA A 214 -4.29 8.88 17.40
C ALA A 214 -3.46 10.08 16.89
N SER A 215 -3.10 10.10 15.60
CA SER A 215 -2.36 11.21 14.98
C SER A 215 -3.24 12.16 14.17
N SER A 216 -4.31 11.66 13.54
CA SER A 216 -5.29 12.43 12.76
C SER A 216 -6.73 12.07 13.16
N PRO A 217 -7.27 12.67 14.24
CA PRO A 217 -8.58 12.31 14.78
C PRO A 217 -9.78 12.53 13.85
N SER A 218 -9.62 13.35 12.80
CA SER A 218 -10.65 13.67 11.82
C SER A 218 -10.49 12.93 10.49
N ALA A 219 -9.51 12.04 10.36
CA ALA A 219 -9.28 11.30 9.11
C ALA A 219 -10.50 10.43 8.76
N ASN A 220 -10.94 10.50 7.51
CA ASN A 220 -11.95 9.59 6.98
C ASN A 220 -11.26 8.30 6.49
N ILE A 221 -11.47 7.20 7.20
CA ILE A 221 -10.86 5.91 6.88
C ILE A 221 -11.92 5.02 6.22
N ILE A 222 -11.75 4.75 4.94
CA ILE A 222 -12.66 3.95 4.13
C ILE A 222 -12.12 2.51 4.11
N TYR A 223 -12.91 1.58 4.62
CA TYR A 223 -12.52 0.18 4.67
C TYR A 223 -13.67 -0.73 4.22
N THR A 224 -13.35 -1.64 3.32
CA THR A 224 -14.21 -2.76 2.95
C THR A 224 -13.27 -3.93 2.69
N PRO A 225 -13.27 -4.96 3.56
CA PRO A 225 -12.33 -6.06 3.42
C PRO A 225 -12.48 -6.70 2.04
N ASN A 226 -11.37 -7.10 1.43
CA ASN A 226 -11.41 -8.04 0.31
C ASN A 226 -11.72 -9.43 0.86
N ALA A 227 -12.92 -9.58 1.42
CA ALA A 227 -13.45 -10.87 1.80
C ALA A 227 -13.80 -11.63 0.51
N VAL A 228 -12.77 -12.06 -0.24
CA VAL A 228 -12.83 -13.40 -0.80
C VAL A 228 -12.99 -14.28 0.42
N LYS A 229 -14.22 -14.76 0.68
CA LYS A 229 -14.42 -15.83 1.65
C LYS A 229 -13.40 -16.91 1.28
N THR A 230 -12.34 -17.04 2.06
CA THR A 230 -11.45 -18.19 1.99
C THR A 230 -12.39 -19.36 2.19
N ILE A 231 -12.68 -20.07 1.10
CA ILE A 231 -13.44 -21.31 1.22
C ILE A 231 -12.42 -22.24 1.87
N GLU A 232 -12.47 -22.35 3.20
CA GLU A 232 -11.69 -23.37 3.89
C GLU A 232 -11.92 -24.69 3.15
N ALA A 233 -10.85 -25.43 2.88
CA ALA A 233 -11.00 -26.76 2.30
C ALA A 233 -12.00 -27.54 3.17
N ASN A 234 -13.01 -28.13 2.54
CA ASN A 234 -14.10 -28.85 3.22
C ASN A 234 -15.13 -27.99 3.95
N ASN A 235 -15.27 -26.71 3.60
CA ASN A 235 -16.41 -25.88 3.97
C ASN A 235 -17.45 -25.86 2.82
N PRO A 236 -18.56 -26.62 2.92
CA PRO A 236 -19.48 -26.80 1.82
C PRO A 236 -20.19 -25.50 1.40
N ILE A 237 -20.35 -25.30 0.10
CA ILE A 237 -21.14 -24.20 -0.47
C ILE A 237 -22.40 -24.79 -1.08
N VAL A 238 -23.55 -24.41 -0.54
CA VAL A 238 -24.86 -24.79 -1.06
C VAL A 238 -25.47 -23.62 -1.83
N THR A 239 -25.86 -23.86 -3.08
CA THR A 239 -26.55 -22.88 -3.95
C THR A 239 -27.77 -23.53 -4.60
N VAL A 240 -28.79 -22.73 -4.90
CA VAL A 240 -29.96 -23.18 -5.66
C VAL A 240 -29.84 -22.64 -7.09
N GLN A 241 -29.93 -23.54 -8.07
CA GLN A 241 -29.84 -23.21 -9.50
C GLN A 241 -31.05 -23.81 -10.21
N GLY A 242 -32.07 -22.98 -10.44
CA GLY A 242 -33.36 -23.45 -10.96
C GLY A 242 -33.98 -24.48 -10.02
N LYS A 243 -34.23 -25.70 -10.52
CA LYS A 243 -34.79 -26.81 -9.74
C LYS A 243 -33.74 -27.69 -9.05
N ASN A 244 -32.47 -27.30 -9.09
CA ASN A 244 -31.37 -28.07 -8.52
C ASN A 244 -30.76 -27.37 -7.31
N ILE A 245 -30.35 -28.17 -6.34
CA ILE A 245 -29.47 -27.74 -5.25
C ILE A 245 -28.08 -28.22 -5.61
N VAL A 246 -27.14 -27.27 -5.73
CA VAL A 246 -25.74 -27.51 -6.12
C VAL A 246 -24.86 -27.31 -4.90
N ILE A 247 -24.06 -28.33 -4.60
CA ILE A 247 -23.15 -28.38 -3.46
C ILE A 247 -21.73 -28.45 -4.00
N LYS A 248 -20.91 -27.50 -3.56
CA LYS A 248 -19.49 -27.42 -3.90
C LYS A 248 -18.66 -27.54 -2.63
N ASN A 249 -17.41 -27.97 -2.76
CA ASN A 249 -16.43 -27.97 -1.66
C ASN A 249 -16.85 -28.79 -0.41
N LYS A 250 -17.62 -29.88 -0.59
CA LYS A 250 -17.83 -30.91 0.45
C LYS A 250 -16.79 -32.01 0.33
N ASN A 251 -16.51 -32.78 1.40
CA ASN A 251 -15.68 -33.98 1.25
C ASN A 251 -16.41 -35.03 0.41
N ILE A 252 -15.64 -35.87 -0.30
CA ILE A 252 -16.17 -36.91 -1.17
C ILE A 252 -17.10 -37.89 -0.43
N ASN A 253 -16.86 -38.12 0.86
CA ASN A 253 -17.62 -39.04 1.71
C ASN A 253 -18.74 -38.37 2.53
N ASP A 254 -18.89 -37.04 2.46
CA ASP A 254 -19.89 -36.35 3.28
C ASP A 254 -21.30 -36.59 2.75
N LEU A 255 -22.24 -36.87 3.67
CA LEU A 255 -23.66 -36.94 3.37
C LEU A 255 -24.32 -35.57 3.47
N VAL A 256 -25.26 -35.33 2.57
CA VAL A 256 -26.12 -34.16 2.51
C VAL A 256 -27.50 -34.57 2.96
N PHE A 257 -28.01 -33.87 3.97
CA PHE A 257 -29.37 -34.03 4.47
C PHE A 257 -30.17 -32.77 4.19
N ILE A 258 -31.38 -32.91 3.65
CA ILE A 258 -32.31 -31.81 3.46
C ILE A 258 -33.51 -32.03 4.35
N PHE A 259 -33.85 -31.03 5.17
CA PHE A 259 -34.99 -31.03 6.07
C PHE A 259 -35.99 -29.96 5.67
N ASP A 260 -37.27 -30.21 5.93
CA ASP A 260 -38.28 -29.14 5.95
C ASP A 260 -38.14 -28.29 7.22
N VAL A 261 -38.90 -27.20 7.30
CA VAL A 261 -38.91 -26.31 8.48
C VAL A 261 -39.45 -26.96 9.76
N SER A 262 -40.14 -28.10 9.64
CA SER A 262 -40.63 -28.89 10.77
C SER A 262 -39.60 -29.90 11.27
N GLY A 263 -38.41 -29.98 10.63
CA GLY A 263 -37.34 -30.90 11.00
C GLY A 263 -37.49 -32.30 10.42
N ARG A 264 -38.44 -32.53 9.50
CA ARG A 264 -38.56 -33.82 8.80
C ARG A 264 -37.50 -33.91 7.71
N LYS A 265 -36.77 -35.03 7.69
CA LYS A 265 -35.80 -35.34 6.63
C LYS A 265 -36.53 -35.66 5.32
N MET A 266 -36.20 -34.93 4.28
CA MET A 266 -36.78 -35.04 2.94
C MET A 266 -35.85 -35.76 1.96
N ILE A 267 -34.54 -35.47 2.01
CA ILE A 267 -33.52 -36.06 1.15
C ILE A 267 -32.28 -36.42 1.96
N GLU A 268 -31.65 -37.53 1.60
CA GLU A 268 -30.33 -37.97 2.05
C GLU A 268 -29.54 -38.47 0.84
N THR A 269 -28.38 -37.88 0.56
CA THR A 269 -27.54 -38.28 -0.58
C THR A 269 -26.08 -37.89 -0.36
N SER A 270 -25.16 -38.55 -1.07
CA SER A 270 -23.75 -38.13 -1.19
C SER A 270 -23.49 -37.26 -2.42
N ASP A 271 -24.50 -36.99 -3.25
CA ASP A 271 -24.38 -36.26 -4.50
C ASP A 271 -24.12 -34.76 -4.31
N ASN A 272 -23.40 -34.17 -5.26
CA ASN A 272 -23.17 -32.72 -5.32
C ASN A 272 -24.29 -31.97 -6.07
N LEU A 273 -25.14 -32.67 -6.80
CA LEU A 273 -26.23 -32.10 -7.59
C LEU A 273 -27.53 -32.83 -7.24
N ILE A 274 -28.45 -32.12 -6.61
CA ILE A 274 -29.69 -32.71 -6.09
C ILE A 274 -30.86 -32.09 -6.85
N ASN A 275 -31.65 -32.92 -7.53
CA ASN A 275 -32.87 -32.47 -8.18
C ASN A 275 -33.98 -32.27 -7.13
N ALA A 276 -34.39 -31.01 -6.95
CA ALA A 276 -35.35 -30.61 -5.94
C ALA A 276 -36.78 -30.48 -6.47
N SER A 277 -37.08 -31.00 -7.67
CA SER A 277 -38.40 -30.89 -8.29
C SER A 277 -39.53 -31.50 -7.45
N SER A 278 -39.21 -32.48 -6.60
CA SER A 278 -40.16 -33.16 -5.71
C SER A 278 -40.41 -32.44 -4.38
N LEU A 279 -39.57 -31.46 -4.02
CA LEU A 279 -39.68 -30.75 -2.73
C LEU A 279 -40.74 -29.65 -2.75
N GLY A 280 -41.11 -29.15 -3.93
CA GLY A 280 -42.04 -28.03 -4.07
C GLY A 280 -41.41 -26.69 -3.67
N LYS A 281 -42.22 -25.61 -3.67
CA LYS A 281 -41.78 -24.28 -3.23
C LYS A 281 -41.77 -24.21 -1.72
N GLY A 282 -40.71 -23.65 -1.13
CA GLY A 282 -40.62 -23.53 0.32
C GLY A 282 -39.22 -23.24 0.83
N VAL A 283 -39.12 -23.26 2.16
CA VAL A 283 -37.86 -23.08 2.88
C VAL A 283 -37.39 -24.45 3.36
N PHE A 284 -36.12 -24.74 3.14
CA PHE A 284 -35.50 -26.00 3.55
C PHE A 284 -34.18 -25.73 4.26
N VAL A 285 -33.75 -26.71 5.06
CA VAL A 285 -32.46 -26.69 5.76
C VAL A 285 -31.58 -27.78 5.18
N VAL A 286 -30.41 -27.41 4.67
CA VAL A 286 -29.38 -28.33 4.20
C VAL A 286 -28.34 -28.49 5.30
N LYS A 287 -28.04 -29.74 5.68
CA LYS A 287 -27.01 -30.09 6.66
C LYS A 287 -25.97 -31.00 6.01
N ILE A 288 -24.70 -30.68 6.22
CA ILE A 288 -23.53 -31.45 5.78
C ILE A 288 -22.55 -31.45 6.95
N ASN A 289 -22.44 -32.56 7.68
CA ASN A 289 -21.72 -32.62 8.96
C ASN A 289 -22.17 -31.51 9.94
N ASN A 290 -21.26 -30.61 10.31
CA ASN A 290 -21.53 -29.45 11.17
C ASN A 290 -21.99 -28.21 10.40
N PHE A 291 -21.92 -28.23 9.07
CA PHE A 291 -22.41 -27.14 8.23
C PHE A 291 -23.93 -27.21 8.12
N VAL A 292 -24.60 -26.08 8.37
CA VAL A 292 -26.05 -25.94 8.23
C VAL A 292 -26.35 -24.68 7.44
N ARG A 293 -27.24 -24.79 6.43
CA ARG A 293 -27.66 -23.65 5.61
C ARG A 293 -29.14 -23.72 5.27
N LYS A 294 -29.80 -22.59 5.45
CA LYS A 294 -31.17 -22.36 4.97
C LYS A 294 -31.15 -22.06 3.47
N ILE A 295 -32.06 -22.69 2.72
CA ILE A 295 -32.28 -22.43 1.29
C ILE A 295 -33.76 -22.18 1.01
N GLY A 296 -34.05 -21.46 -0.07
CA GLY A 296 -35.40 -21.32 -0.62
C GLY A 296 -35.46 -21.96 -2.00
N LEU A 297 -36.53 -22.71 -2.25
CA LEU A 297 -36.87 -23.32 -3.55
C LEU A 297 -38.14 -22.70 -4.14
#